data_AF-A0A1J4UFT2-F1
#
_entry.id   AF-A0A1J4UFT2-F1
#
_cell.length_a   1.000
_cell.length_b   1.000
_cell.length_c   1.000
_cell.angle_alpha   90.00
_cell.angle_beta   90.00
_cell.angle_gamma   90.00
#
_symmetry.space_group_name_H-M   'P 1'
#
loop_
_entity.id
_entity.type
_entity.pdbx_description
1 polymer ?
#
loop_
_entity_poly.entity_id
_entity_poly.type
_entity_poly.pdbx_seq_one_letter_code
_entity_poly.pdbx_strand_id
1 'polypeptide(L)'
;MVCQKSSELGWPVNTRMKTGKNISLPHLVLIIFLLASLAGIVSAASDYSYQCSFELTQSTQTNILMPTESGYNEEIPFQSLLAPASLFAVFLSALIYMLSKFLESPKLELFAKEELAQVIISFVFLLCLGAIFLASCSLVVMVTGASPQNKINNYITYLLNTGDNMIVTLLSNSYNNQLIASKYIYRGTPFAGGSGRAPSADRKTYSSIQEINFDLLLPAMVSLKLQQWLLAVVWSISISWVLPLGIILRLFPPTRGASDYLLAMAFGLYIVIPLTYVINASVMSGNTFMSSEPTPITTPAVPIASIGTSPNPLVDFGRLAYIYPQAVFFPNISIIIFIAAVNAMARALQAASGVMENYSSFMERYS
;
A
#
# COMPACT_ATOMS: atom_id res chain seq x y z
N MET A 1 22.08 45.73 -14.11
CA MET A 1 21.04 46.58 -14.72
C MET A 1 20.05 46.93 -13.62
N VAL A 2 20.05 48.21 -13.25
CA VAL A 2 19.10 48.98 -12.42
C VAL A 2 18.66 48.40 -11.06
N CYS A 3 19.42 48.78 -10.02
CA CYS A 3 18.90 49.03 -8.68
C CYS A 3 17.88 50.18 -8.74
N GLN A 4 16.69 49.99 -8.16
CA GLN A 4 15.79 51.10 -7.86
C GLN A 4 15.52 51.16 -6.36
N LYS A 5 16.08 52.20 -5.76
CA LYS A 5 15.97 52.65 -4.38
C LYS A 5 14.60 53.32 -4.22
N SER A 6 13.70 52.71 -3.46
CA SER A 6 12.40 53.29 -3.10
C SER A 6 12.50 53.91 -1.71
N SER A 7 12.37 55.23 -1.68
CA SER A 7 12.44 56.11 -0.53
C SER A 7 11.17 56.04 0.33
N GLU A 8 11.39 55.78 1.62
CA GLU A 8 10.71 56.32 2.80
C GLU A 8 9.46 57.19 2.55
N LEU A 9 8.28 56.58 2.73
CA LEU A 9 7.07 57.30 3.15
C LEU A 9 6.80 56.94 4.62
N GLY A 10 7.21 57.84 5.51
CA GLY A 10 6.91 57.76 6.95
C GLY A 10 5.44 58.06 7.21
N TRP A 11 4.68 57.02 7.54
CA TRP A 11 3.36 57.16 8.15
C TRP A 11 3.52 57.24 9.68
N PRO A 12 2.81 58.17 10.36
CA PRO A 12 2.84 58.25 11.81
C PRO A 12 2.15 57.02 12.42
N VAL A 13 2.95 56.13 13.02
CA VAL A 13 2.46 54.98 13.79
C VAL A 13 1.89 55.51 15.11
N ASN A 14 0.56 55.62 15.15
CA ASN A 14 -0.17 56.03 16.33
C ASN A 14 -0.32 54.82 17.27
N THR A 15 0.66 54.62 18.17
CA THR A 15 0.64 53.55 19.18
C THR A 15 -0.33 53.87 20.31
N ARG A 16 -1.64 53.67 20.08
CA ARG A 16 -2.61 53.50 21.17
C ARG A 16 -2.70 52.01 21.48
N MET A 17 -1.96 51.55 22.48
CA MET A 17 -2.15 50.24 23.09
C MET A 17 -3.55 50.17 23.70
N LYS A 18 -4.48 49.52 22.99
CA LYS A 18 -5.75 49.08 23.56
C LYS A 18 -5.45 47.91 24.49
N THR A 19 -5.76 48.12 25.76
CA THR A 19 -5.70 47.14 26.85
C THR A 19 -6.39 45.83 26.46
N GLY A 20 -5.64 44.73 26.64
CA GLY A 20 -5.98 43.39 26.18
C GLY A 20 -7.32 42.89 26.71
N LYS A 21 -8.11 42.37 25.77
CA LYS A 21 -9.35 41.64 26.06
C LYS A 21 -8.94 40.25 26.56
N ASN A 22 -9.12 40.00 27.86
CA ASN A 22 -8.86 38.70 28.47
C ASN A 22 -9.62 37.60 27.72
N ILE A 23 -8.88 36.56 27.30
CA ILE A 23 -9.46 35.33 26.74
C ILE A 23 -10.46 34.80 27.77
N SER A 24 -11.73 34.81 27.40
CA SER A 24 -12.81 34.51 28.33
C SER A 24 -12.85 33.01 28.61
N LEU A 25 -13.13 32.69 29.89
CA LEU A 25 -13.40 31.34 30.43
C LEU A 25 -14.12 30.35 29.48
N PRO A 26 -15.12 30.75 28.65
CA PRO A 26 -15.77 29.86 27.68
C PRO A 26 -14.83 29.16 26.68
N HIS A 27 -13.69 29.76 26.32
CA HIS A 27 -12.75 29.10 25.40
C HIS A 27 -12.07 27.88 26.04
N LEU A 28 -11.83 27.92 27.35
CA LEU A 28 -11.20 26.83 28.09
C LEU A 28 -12.16 25.64 28.26
N VAL A 29 -13.45 25.93 28.46
CA VAL A 29 -14.52 24.91 28.51
C VAL A 29 -14.68 24.20 27.16
N LEU A 30 -14.57 24.94 26.05
CA LEU A 30 -14.68 24.37 24.71
C LEU A 30 -13.51 23.43 24.36
N ILE A 31 -12.30 23.73 24.86
CA ILE A 31 -11.13 22.86 24.72
C ILE A 31 -11.32 21.54 25.51
N ILE A 32 -11.81 21.63 26.75
CA ILE A 32 -12.08 20.43 27.57
C ILE A 32 -13.18 19.58 26.92
N PHE A 33 -14.21 20.21 26.35
CA PHE A 33 -15.29 19.49 25.66
C PHE A 33 -14.81 18.80 24.36
N LEU A 34 -13.88 19.43 23.62
CA LEU A 34 -13.22 18.81 22.46
C LEU A 34 -12.33 17.63 22.84
N LEU A 35 -11.64 17.70 23.99
CA LEU A 35 -10.83 16.59 24.50
C LEU A 35 -11.72 15.42 24.97
N ALA A 36 -12.88 15.70 25.57
CA ALA A 36 -13.83 14.68 25.99
C ALA A 36 -14.55 14.01 24.80
N SER A 37 -14.94 14.77 23.77
CA SER A 37 -15.55 14.20 22.56
C SER A 37 -14.56 13.33 21.78
N LEU A 38 -13.27 13.63 21.85
CA LEU A 38 -12.21 12.82 21.29
C LEU A 38 -12.13 11.42 21.90
N ALA A 39 -12.22 11.31 23.23
CA ALA A 39 -12.21 10.00 23.90
C ALA A 39 -13.38 9.12 23.40
N GLY A 40 -14.53 9.73 23.12
CA GLY A 40 -15.69 9.05 22.53
C GLY A 40 -15.48 8.60 21.08
N ILE A 41 -14.94 9.47 20.22
CA ILE A 41 -14.71 9.15 18.80
C ILE A 41 -13.59 8.10 18.64
N VAL A 42 -12.53 8.18 19.45
CA VAL A 42 -11.43 7.21 19.43
C VAL A 42 -11.93 5.84 19.89
N SER A 43 -12.76 5.78 20.94
CA SER A 43 -13.42 4.55 21.39
C SER A 43 -14.31 3.93 20.30
N ALA A 44 -15.09 4.73 19.58
CA ALA A 44 -15.90 4.23 18.46
C ALA A 44 -15.04 3.72 17.29
N ALA A 45 -13.89 4.35 17.02
CA ALA A 45 -12.98 3.92 15.95
C ALA A 45 -12.24 2.59 16.28
N SER A 46 -12.02 2.25 17.55
CA SER A 46 -11.45 0.94 17.93
C SER A 46 -12.28 -0.19 17.37
N ASP A 47 -13.59 -0.15 17.66
CA ASP A 47 -14.51 -1.25 17.39
C ASP A 47 -14.60 -1.55 15.88
N TYR A 48 -14.47 -0.53 15.03
CA TYR A 48 -14.45 -0.69 13.57
C TYR A 48 -13.09 -1.13 13.02
N SER A 49 -11.96 -0.72 13.63
CA SER A 49 -10.63 -1.16 13.17
C SER A 49 -10.47 -2.68 13.35
N TYR A 50 -10.99 -3.23 14.46
CA TYR A 50 -10.99 -4.67 14.71
C TYR A 50 -11.87 -5.41 13.69
N GLN A 51 -12.94 -4.81 13.17
CA GLN A 51 -13.78 -5.48 12.17
C GLN A 51 -13.12 -5.65 10.81
N CYS A 52 -12.22 -4.75 10.38
CA CYS A 52 -11.50 -4.94 9.12
C CYS A 52 -10.29 -5.90 9.24
N SER A 53 -9.75 -6.11 10.44
CA SER A 53 -8.62 -7.03 10.69
C SER A 53 -9.04 -8.42 11.20
N PHE A 54 -10.20 -8.57 11.85
CA PHE A 54 -10.58 -9.78 12.60
C PHE A 54 -11.53 -10.75 11.85
N GLU A 55 -11.38 -10.89 10.53
CA GLU A 55 -12.05 -11.95 9.76
C GLU A 55 -11.06 -12.89 9.04
N LEU A 56 -9.83 -12.99 9.56
CA LEU A 56 -9.04 -14.19 9.36
C LEU A 56 -9.44 -15.23 10.40
N THR A 57 -9.53 -16.48 9.96
CA THR A 57 -9.60 -17.71 10.78
C THR A 57 -11.00 -18.24 11.10
N GLN A 58 -11.71 -18.72 10.08
CA GLN A 58 -12.48 -19.96 10.21
C GLN A 58 -12.88 -20.58 8.85
N SER A 59 -11.93 -20.84 7.96
CA SER A 59 -12.16 -21.89 6.97
C SER A 59 -10.87 -22.67 6.63
N THR A 60 -10.80 -23.84 7.26
CA THR A 60 -10.30 -25.08 6.62
C THR A 60 -8.85 -25.07 6.14
N GLN A 61 -7.88 -25.02 7.06
CA GLN A 61 -6.54 -25.53 6.79
C GLN A 61 -6.55 -27.06 6.83
N THR A 62 -6.50 -27.70 5.67
CA THR A 62 -6.06 -29.09 5.55
C THR A 62 -4.53 -29.13 5.46
N ASN A 63 -3.90 -29.54 6.56
CA ASN A 63 -2.62 -30.25 6.67
C ASN A 63 -1.59 -30.07 5.55
N ILE A 64 -0.88 -28.94 5.53
CA ILE A 64 0.51 -28.89 5.06
C ILE A 64 1.31 -28.20 6.15
N LEU A 65 2.15 -28.97 6.84
CA LEU A 65 3.03 -28.56 7.93
C LEU A 65 4.11 -27.59 7.40
N MET A 66 3.77 -26.31 7.31
CA MET A 66 4.76 -25.25 7.55
C MET A 66 4.54 -24.75 8.98
N PRO A 67 5.61 -24.48 9.76
CA PRO A 67 5.47 -23.97 11.11
C PRO A 67 4.77 -22.61 11.06
N THR A 68 3.48 -22.60 11.38
CA THR A 68 2.74 -21.39 11.71
C THR A 68 3.26 -20.91 13.05
N GLU A 69 4.19 -19.96 13.03
CA GLU A 69 4.52 -19.16 14.22
C GLU A 69 3.28 -18.36 14.63
N SER A 70 2.43 -18.98 15.43
CA SER A 70 1.33 -18.33 16.16
C SER A 70 1.88 -17.68 17.43
N GLY A 71 2.90 -16.83 17.29
CA GLY A 71 3.63 -16.22 18.39
C GLY A 71 3.47 -14.70 18.40
N TYR A 72 2.63 -14.22 19.31
CA TYR A 72 2.68 -12.87 19.88
C TYR A 72 2.62 -11.67 18.91
N ASN A 73 1.50 -11.52 18.19
CA ASN A 73 1.08 -10.19 17.78
C ASN A 73 0.23 -9.60 18.92
N GLU A 74 0.85 -9.22 20.03
CA GLU A 74 0.27 -8.16 20.86
C GLU A 74 0.33 -6.88 20.01
N GLU A 75 -0.69 -6.67 19.19
CA GLU A 75 -0.89 -5.41 18.50
C GLU A 75 -1.05 -4.36 19.59
N ILE A 76 0.01 -3.59 19.86
CA ILE A 76 -0.07 -2.43 20.73
C ILE A 76 -1.19 -1.57 20.16
N PRO A 77 -2.31 -1.39 20.89
CA PRO A 77 -3.45 -0.70 20.33
C PRO A 77 -2.97 0.72 20.01
N PHE A 78 -3.06 1.11 18.74
CA PHE A 78 -2.63 2.41 18.22
C PHE A 78 -3.09 3.59 19.11
N GLN A 79 -4.24 3.43 19.74
CA GLN A 79 -4.85 4.36 20.69
C GLN A 79 -3.95 4.69 21.89
N SER A 80 -3.13 3.74 22.34
CA SER A 80 -2.23 3.90 23.46
C SER A 80 -1.09 4.90 23.19
N LEU A 81 -0.72 5.12 21.92
CA LEU A 81 0.34 6.07 21.54
C LEU A 81 -0.20 7.45 21.18
N LEU A 82 -1.38 7.53 20.57
CA LEU A 82 -1.97 8.81 20.13
C LEU A 82 -2.38 9.70 21.32
N ALA A 83 -3.03 9.11 22.32
CA ALA A 83 -3.47 9.83 23.51
C ALA A 83 -2.31 10.52 24.26
N PRO A 84 -1.23 9.82 24.66
CA PRO A 84 -0.13 10.47 25.37
C PRO A 84 0.63 11.48 24.49
N ALA A 85 0.78 11.24 23.19
CA ALA A 85 1.44 12.19 22.28
C ALA A 85 0.68 13.52 22.19
N SER A 86 -0.65 13.45 22.04
CA SER A 86 -1.49 14.64 21.99
C SER A 86 -1.55 15.39 23.34
N LEU A 87 -1.63 14.67 24.46
CA LEU A 87 -1.56 15.27 25.79
C LEU A 87 -0.20 15.96 26.03
N PHE A 88 0.89 15.32 25.61
CA PHE A 88 2.23 15.89 25.70
C PHE A 88 2.38 17.18 24.88
N ALA A 89 1.76 17.23 23.70
CA ALA A 89 1.73 18.45 22.88
C ALA A 89 1.02 19.60 23.58
N VAL A 90 -0.20 19.35 24.08
CA VAL A 90 -0.99 20.36 24.79
C VAL A 90 -0.25 20.84 26.05
N PHE A 91 0.41 19.91 26.74
CA PHE A 91 1.25 20.22 27.89
C PHE A 91 2.44 21.13 27.52
N LEU A 92 3.16 20.84 26.44
CA LEU A 92 4.24 21.70 25.94
C LEU A 92 3.74 23.09 25.54
N SER A 93 2.61 23.18 24.83
CA SER A 93 2.00 24.47 24.47
C SER A 93 1.62 25.28 25.71
N ALA A 94 1.07 24.63 26.74
CA ALA A 94 0.74 25.27 28.01
C ALA A 94 1.98 25.77 28.75
N LEU A 95 3.07 24.99 28.76
CA LEU A 95 4.34 25.40 29.36
C LEU A 95 4.94 26.62 28.66
N ILE A 96 4.94 26.64 27.33
CA ILE A 96 5.45 27.78 26.54
C ILE A 96 4.61 29.04 26.84
N TYR A 97 3.29 28.89 26.99
CA TYR A 97 2.42 30.00 27.38
C TYR A 97 2.73 30.54 28.78
N MET A 98 2.91 29.67 29.78
CA MET A 98 3.28 30.11 31.14
C MET A 98 4.67 30.76 31.15
N LEU A 99 5.64 30.19 30.44
CA LEU A 99 6.98 30.76 30.29
C LEU A 99 6.95 32.14 29.64
N SER A 100 6.08 32.33 28.64
CA SER A 100 5.89 33.63 28.01
C SER A 100 5.38 34.68 29.00
N LYS A 101 4.47 34.32 29.91
CA LYS A 101 3.96 35.24 30.93
C LYS A 101 5.01 35.54 31.99
N PHE A 102 5.85 34.56 32.33
CA PHE A 102 6.95 34.74 33.28
C PHE A 102 8.04 35.68 32.73
N LEU A 103 8.38 35.57 31.46
CA LEU A 103 9.41 36.40 30.82
C LEU A 103 8.89 37.75 30.31
N GLU A 104 7.58 38.01 30.46
CA GLU A 104 6.88 39.20 29.94
C GLU A 104 7.19 39.50 28.45
N SER A 105 7.57 38.48 27.67
CA SER A 105 8.00 38.68 26.30
C SER A 105 6.79 38.58 25.36
N PRO A 106 6.38 39.66 24.66
CA PRO A 106 5.22 39.62 23.78
C PRO A 106 5.42 38.66 22.58
N LYS A 107 6.68 38.41 22.19
CA LYS A 107 7.03 37.49 21.11
C LYS A 107 6.67 36.03 21.44
N LEU A 108 6.95 35.57 22.66
CA LEU A 108 6.60 34.19 23.06
C LEU A 108 5.10 34.03 23.23
N GLU A 109 4.37 35.09 23.54
CA GLU A 109 2.92 35.02 23.72
C GLU A 109 2.23 34.83 22.37
N LEU A 110 2.67 35.57 21.35
CA LEU A 110 2.23 35.38 19.97
C LEU A 110 2.56 33.97 19.48
N PHE A 111 3.81 33.53 19.67
CA PHE A 111 4.24 32.18 19.32
C PHE A 111 3.38 31.09 19.99
N ALA A 112 3.12 31.21 21.29
CA ALA A 112 2.29 30.24 22.01
C ALA A 112 0.84 30.18 21.48
N LYS A 113 0.27 31.33 21.10
CA LYS A 113 -1.09 31.41 20.53
C LYS A 113 -1.15 30.78 19.13
N GLU A 114 -0.15 31.03 18.30
CA GLU A 114 -0.02 30.44 16.97
C GLU A 114 0.10 28.91 17.06
N GLU A 115 0.98 28.42 17.94
CA GLU A 115 1.17 26.98 18.13
C GLU A 115 -0.08 26.29 18.68
N LEU A 116 -0.79 26.91 19.64
CA LEU A 116 -2.02 26.35 20.18
C LEU A 116 -3.13 26.26 19.12
N ALA A 117 -3.29 27.30 18.29
CA ALA A 117 -4.22 27.27 17.17
C ALA A 117 -3.87 26.12 16.19
N GLN A 118 -2.59 25.91 15.95
CA GLN A 118 -2.12 24.88 15.04
C GLN A 118 -2.27 23.45 15.56
N VAL A 119 -2.13 23.24 16.87
CA VAL A 119 -2.45 21.96 17.52
C VAL A 119 -3.94 21.64 17.34
N ILE A 120 -4.83 22.61 17.57
CA ILE A 120 -6.28 22.44 17.39
C ILE A 120 -6.61 22.11 15.93
N ILE A 121 -6.00 22.79 14.97
CA ILE A 121 -6.21 22.52 13.55
C ILE A 121 -5.73 21.11 13.18
N SER A 122 -4.53 20.73 13.64
CA SER A 122 -3.96 19.41 13.39
C SER A 122 -4.87 18.30 13.93
N PHE A 123 -5.52 18.56 15.06
CA PHE A 123 -6.49 17.66 15.65
C PHE A 123 -7.76 17.48 14.81
N VAL A 124 -8.36 18.58 14.36
CA VAL A 124 -9.52 18.54 13.45
C VAL A 124 -9.16 17.79 12.17
N PHE A 125 -7.95 18.03 11.66
CA PHE A 125 -7.43 17.35 10.49
C PHE A 125 -7.29 15.83 10.72
N LEU A 126 -6.77 15.41 11.87
CA LEU A 126 -6.67 13.99 12.23
C LEU A 126 -8.03 13.32 12.38
N LEU A 127 -9.02 14.01 12.95
CA LEU A 127 -10.40 13.51 13.00
C LEU A 127 -10.98 13.32 11.60
N CYS A 128 -10.75 14.27 10.70
CA CYS A 128 -11.18 14.16 9.30
C CYS A 128 -10.49 12.98 8.58
N LEU A 129 -9.18 12.83 8.76
CA LEU A 129 -8.43 11.70 8.19
C LEU A 129 -8.93 10.35 8.73
N GLY A 130 -9.15 10.26 10.05
CA GLY A 130 -9.71 9.07 10.69
C GLY A 130 -11.07 8.69 10.10
N ALA A 131 -11.95 9.67 9.89
CA ALA A 131 -13.25 9.45 9.24
C ALA A 131 -13.10 8.94 7.80
N ILE A 132 -12.14 9.48 7.03
CA ILE A 132 -11.85 9.01 5.67
C ILE A 132 -11.35 7.56 5.69
N PHE A 133 -10.47 7.19 6.62
CA PHE A 133 -9.99 5.83 6.76
C PHE A 133 -11.13 4.84 7.05
N LEU A 134 -12.02 5.19 7.98
CA LEU A 134 -13.19 4.37 8.29
C LEU A 134 -14.11 4.22 7.08
N ALA A 135 -14.44 5.32 6.41
CA ALA A 135 -15.26 5.30 5.20
C ALA A 135 -14.61 4.48 4.08
N SER A 136 -13.28 4.55 3.94
CA SER A 136 -12.55 3.81 2.91
C SER A 136 -12.66 2.30 3.10
N CYS A 137 -12.61 1.77 4.32
CA CYS A 137 -12.74 0.33 4.53
C CYS A 137 -14.15 -0.15 4.14
N SER A 138 -15.18 0.59 4.54
CA SER A 138 -16.57 0.29 4.17
C SER A 138 -16.80 0.31 2.66
N LEU A 139 -16.22 1.29 1.95
CA LEU A 139 -16.31 1.37 0.50
C LEU A 139 -15.64 0.18 -0.19
N VAL A 140 -14.46 -0.24 0.27
CA VAL A 140 -13.77 -1.39 -0.35
C VAL A 140 -14.54 -2.69 -0.10
N VAL A 141 -15.04 -2.91 1.12
CA VAL A 141 -15.87 -4.09 1.42
C VAL A 141 -17.14 -4.09 0.58
N MET A 142 -17.78 -2.94 0.41
CA MET A 142 -18.97 -2.81 -0.44
C MET A 142 -18.69 -3.14 -1.91
N VAL A 143 -17.54 -2.72 -2.44
CA VAL A 143 -17.17 -2.96 -3.85
C VAL A 143 -16.71 -4.40 -4.08
N THR A 144 -16.02 -4.99 -3.11
CA THR A 144 -15.36 -6.30 -3.29
C THR A 144 -16.12 -7.48 -2.72
N GLY A 145 -17.07 -7.23 -1.82
CA GLY A 145 -17.81 -8.24 -1.07
C GLY A 145 -16.97 -9.01 -0.03
N ALA A 146 -15.73 -8.61 0.22
CA ALA A 146 -14.83 -9.27 1.18
C ALA A 146 -13.85 -8.26 1.77
N SER A 147 -13.13 -8.64 2.83
CA SER A 147 -12.02 -7.81 3.30
C SER A 147 -10.95 -7.68 2.18
N PRO A 148 -10.37 -6.49 1.98
CA PRO A 148 -9.36 -6.26 0.94
C PRO A 148 -8.20 -7.24 1.05
N GLN A 149 -7.76 -7.52 2.28
CA GLN A 149 -6.65 -8.42 2.59
C GLN A 149 -6.96 -9.86 2.18
N ASN A 150 -8.15 -10.38 2.52
CA ASN A 150 -8.53 -11.74 2.14
C ASN A 150 -8.63 -11.87 0.61
N LYS A 151 -9.19 -10.87 -0.07
CA LYS A 151 -9.29 -10.89 -1.55
C LYS A 151 -7.92 -10.92 -2.22
N ILE A 152 -6.98 -10.08 -1.76
CA ILE A 152 -5.60 -10.02 -2.26
C ILE A 152 -4.87 -11.34 -1.99
N ASN A 153 -4.94 -11.86 -0.75
CA ASN A 153 -4.26 -13.09 -0.38
C ASN A 153 -4.77 -14.28 -1.18
N ASN A 154 -6.09 -14.39 -1.37
CA ASN A 154 -6.69 -15.44 -2.19
C ASN A 154 -6.25 -15.32 -3.65
N TYR A 155 -6.18 -14.09 -4.17
CA TYR A 155 -5.72 -13.84 -5.53
C TYR A 155 -4.26 -14.24 -5.75
N ILE A 156 -3.34 -13.78 -4.89
CA ILE A 156 -1.91 -14.11 -5.01
C ILE A 156 -1.69 -15.61 -4.77
N THR A 157 -2.40 -16.22 -3.80
CA THR A 157 -2.32 -17.67 -3.55
C THR A 157 -2.83 -18.48 -4.74
N TYR A 158 -3.89 -18.01 -5.42
CA TYR A 158 -4.36 -18.62 -6.65
C TYR A 158 -3.28 -18.57 -7.76
N LEU A 159 -2.62 -17.43 -7.94
CA LEU A 159 -1.51 -17.30 -8.90
C LEU A 159 -0.35 -18.23 -8.56
N LEU A 160 0.04 -18.28 -7.28
CA LEU A 160 1.12 -19.15 -6.80
C LEU A 160 0.79 -20.64 -7.03
N ASN A 161 -0.39 -21.09 -6.61
CA ASN A 161 -0.82 -22.47 -6.82
C ASN A 161 -0.89 -22.83 -8.32
N THR A 162 -1.31 -21.88 -9.16
CA THR A 162 -1.32 -22.09 -10.62
C THR A 162 0.10 -22.23 -11.17
N GLY A 163 1.02 -21.36 -10.75
CA GLY A 163 2.42 -21.41 -11.15
C GLY A 163 3.16 -22.65 -10.65
N ASP A 164 2.92 -23.09 -9.42
CA ASP A 164 3.51 -24.32 -8.85
C ASP A 164 3.11 -25.56 -9.66
N ASN A 165 1.80 -25.69 -9.97
CA ASN A 165 1.31 -26.77 -10.82
C ASN A 165 1.92 -26.74 -12.23
N MET A 166 2.14 -25.54 -12.78
CA MET A 166 2.80 -25.37 -14.07
C MET A 166 4.28 -25.76 -14.01
N ILE A 167 5.00 -25.37 -12.96
CA ILE A 167 6.41 -25.74 -12.76
C ILE A 167 6.56 -27.26 -12.74
N VAL A 168 5.77 -27.95 -11.92
CA VAL A 168 5.83 -29.43 -11.81
C VAL A 168 5.51 -30.08 -13.16
N THR A 169 4.50 -29.56 -13.87
CA THR A 169 4.10 -30.09 -15.18
C THR A 169 5.16 -29.85 -16.25
N LEU A 170 5.73 -28.64 -16.32
CA LEU A 170 6.79 -28.28 -17.27
C LEU A 170 8.05 -29.11 -17.04
N LEU A 171 8.48 -29.26 -15.79
CA LEU A 171 9.68 -30.00 -15.44
C LEU A 171 9.51 -31.50 -15.73
N SER A 172 8.38 -32.09 -15.32
CA SER A 172 8.08 -33.50 -15.58
C SER A 172 7.98 -33.80 -17.08
N ASN A 173 7.29 -32.93 -17.84
CA ASN A 173 7.18 -33.09 -19.28
C ASN A 173 8.51 -32.87 -20.00
N SER A 174 9.32 -31.91 -19.58
CA SER A 174 10.65 -31.66 -20.17
C SER A 174 11.54 -32.88 -19.99
N TYR A 175 11.61 -33.41 -18.76
CA TYR A 175 12.38 -34.61 -18.45
C TYR A 175 11.91 -35.83 -19.27
N ASN A 176 10.60 -36.07 -19.34
CA ASN A 176 10.04 -37.16 -20.14
C ASN A 176 10.34 -37.00 -21.63
N ASN A 177 10.25 -35.79 -22.17
CA ASN A 177 10.59 -35.49 -23.56
C ASN A 177 12.08 -35.75 -23.85
N GLN A 178 12.98 -35.40 -22.93
CA GLN A 178 14.42 -35.69 -23.07
C GLN A 178 14.72 -37.18 -23.06
N LEU A 179 14.06 -37.94 -22.16
CA LEU A 179 14.20 -39.41 -22.11
C LEU A 179 13.68 -40.09 -23.38
N ILE A 180 12.62 -39.57 -23.99
CA ILE A 180 12.11 -40.10 -25.27
C ILE A 180 13.06 -39.71 -26.42
N ALA A 181 13.59 -38.48 -26.41
CA ALA A 181 14.52 -37.98 -27.41
C ALA A 181 15.88 -38.71 -27.39
N SER A 182 16.29 -39.26 -26.26
CA SER A 182 17.55 -40.00 -26.14
C SER A 182 17.51 -41.37 -26.83
N LYS A 183 16.33 -41.86 -27.21
CA LYS A 183 16.18 -43.11 -27.97
C LYS A 183 16.74 -42.94 -29.37
N TYR A 184 17.86 -43.61 -29.64
CA TYR A 184 18.51 -43.62 -30.93
C TYR A 184 18.43 -45.01 -31.55
N ILE A 185 18.00 -45.09 -32.81
CA ILE A 185 17.97 -46.35 -33.55
C ILE A 185 19.18 -46.35 -34.49
N TYR A 186 20.13 -47.24 -34.22
CA TYR A 186 21.32 -47.43 -35.07
C TYR A 186 21.10 -48.61 -36.02
N ARG A 187 21.44 -48.45 -37.30
CA ARG A 187 21.43 -49.50 -38.31
C ARG A 187 22.83 -49.66 -38.90
N GLY A 188 23.53 -50.72 -38.48
CA GLY A 188 24.89 -51.06 -38.93
C GLY A 188 25.82 -51.37 -37.75
N THR A 189 27.10 -51.60 -38.03
CA THR A 189 28.13 -51.65 -36.98
C THR A 189 28.69 -50.24 -36.75
N PRO A 190 28.88 -49.81 -35.49
CA PRO A 190 29.28 -48.44 -35.15
C PRO A 190 30.59 -47.98 -35.80
N PHE A 191 31.43 -48.92 -36.24
CA PHE A 191 32.75 -48.64 -36.83
C PHE A 191 32.82 -48.82 -38.35
N ALA A 192 31.77 -49.31 -39.02
CA ALA A 192 31.81 -49.58 -40.47
C ALA A 192 30.83 -48.71 -41.30
N GLY A 193 30.47 -47.52 -40.79
CA GLY A 193 29.63 -46.57 -41.53
C GLY A 193 28.13 -46.83 -41.42
N GLY A 194 27.63 -47.28 -40.26
CA GLY A 194 26.20 -47.39 -40.03
C GLY A 194 25.47 -46.04 -40.05
N SER A 195 24.20 -46.07 -40.44
CA SER A 195 23.30 -44.90 -40.37
C SER A 195 22.44 -45.00 -39.12
N GLY A 196 22.11 -43.86 -38.54
CA GLY A 196 21.23 -43.81 -37.38
C GLY A 196 20.14 -42.77 -37.54
N ARG A 197 18.99 -43.03 -36.91
CA ARG A 197 17.85 -42.12 -36.89
C ARG A 197 17.42 -41.92 -35.45
N ALA A 198 17.23 -40.66 -35.08
CA ALA A 198 16.55 -40.28 -33.84
C ALA A 198 15.06 -40.10 -34.18
N PRO A 199 14.20 -41.12 -33.97
CA PRO A 199 12.78 -41.04 -34.35
C PRO A 199 12.02 -39.95 -33.60
N SER A 200 12.53 -39.49 -32.46
CA SER A 200 11.91 -38.50 -31.58
C SER A 200 12.79 -37.26 -31.36
N ALA A 201 13.52 -36.84 -32.39
CA ALA A 201 14.36 -35.63 -32.31
C ALA A 201 13.53 -34.35 -32.06
N ASP A 202 12.27 -34.33 -32.47
CA ASP A 202 11.29 -33.26 -32.21
C ASP A 202 11.07 -33.03 -30.70
N ARG A 203 11.09 -34.10 -29.90
CA ARG A 203 10.93 -34.04 -28.44
C ARG A 203 11.99 -33.20 -27.76
N LYS A 204 13.21 -33.18 -28.32
CA LYS A 204 14.30 -32.36 -27.82
C LYS A 204 14.01 -30.86 -27.98
N THR A 205 13.35 -30.48 -29.07
CA THR A 205 12.93 -29.08 -29.27
C THR A 205 11.83 -28.71 -28.29
N TYR A 206 10.85 -29.58 -28.05
CA TYR A 206 9.79 -29.34 -27.07
C TYR A 206 10.32 -29.23 -25.64
N SER A 207 11.25 -30.11 -25.23
CA SER A 207 11.87 -30.01 -23.91
C SER A 207 12.62 -28.70 -23.75
N SER A 208 13.36 -28.26 -24.77
CA SER A 208 14.08 -26.99 -24.73
C SER A 208 13.15 -25.78 -24.58
N ILE A 209 11.98 -25.78 -25.24
CA ILE A 209 10.97 -24.73 -25.05
C ILE A 209 10.39 -24.78 -23.63
N GLN A 210 10.16 -25.97 -23.08
CA GLN A 210 9.65 -26.14 -21.71
C GLN A 210 10.66 -25.66 -20.65
N GLU A 211 11.95 -25.92 -20.85
CA GLU A 211 13.03 -25.40 -20.00
C GLU A 211 13.06 -23.87 -20.00
N ILE A 212 13.00 -23.24 -21.19
CA ILE A 212 12.95 -21.77 -21.29
C ILE A 212 11.73 -21.20 -20.54
N ASN A 213 10.57 -21.85 -20.66
CA ASN A 213 9.37 -21.41 -19.95
C ASN A 213 9.49 -21.60 -18.44
N PHE A 214 10.10 -22.70 -17.98
CA PHE A 214 10.41 -22.91 -16.57
C PHE A 214 11.35 -21.83 -16.04
N ASP A 215 12.43 -21.54 -16.76
CA ASP A 215 13.42 -20.51 -16.40
C ASP A 215 12.80 -19.11 -16.33
N LEU A 216 11.79 -18.81 -17.16
CA LEU A 216 11.05 -17.55 -17.12
C LEU A 216 10.01 -17.49 -15.99
N LEU A 217 9.38 -18.62 -15.68
CA LEU A 217 8.32 -18.72 -14.67
C LEU A 217 8.87 -18.65 -13.25
N LEU A 218 10.06 -19.20 -12.99
CA LEU A 218 10.63 -19.26 -11.66
C LEU A 218 10.86 -17.87 -11.03
N PRO A 219 11.48 -16.89 -11.70
CA PRO A 219 11.59 -15.52 -11.18
C PRO A 219 10.23 -14.84 -10.98
N ALA A 220 9.24 -15.12 -11.83
CA ALA A 220 7.89 -14.58 -11.70
C ALA A 220 7.22 -15.07 -10.41
N MET A 221 7.40 -16.36 -10.09
CA MET A 221 6.91 -16.97 -8.84
C MET A 221 7.54 -16.37 -7.59
N VAL A 222 8.87 -16.18 -7.61
CA VAL A 222 9.58 -15.50 -6.52
C VAL A 222 9.07 -14.08 -6.33
N SER A 223 8.83 -13.34 -7.42
CA SER A 223 8.25 -11.99 -7.36
C SER A 223 6.86 -12.00 -6.71
N LEU A 224 5.97 -12.91 -7.10
CA LEU A 224 4.62 -13.01 -6.50
C LEU A 224 4.69 -13.29 -4.99
N LYS A 225 5.63 -14.14 -4.55
CA LYS A 225 5.83 -14.42 -3.13
C LYS A 225 6.34 -13.20 -2.37
N LEU A 226 7.28 -12.46 -2.96
CA LEU A 226 7.77 -11.19 -2.40
C LEU A 226 6.67 -10.14 -2.31
N GLN A 227 5.78 -10.06 -3.29
CA GLN A 227 4.63 -9.16 -3.26
C GLN A 227 3.67 -9.51 -2.11
N GLN A 228 3.40 -10.79 -1.89
CA GLN A 228 2.57 -11.24 -0.76
C GLN A 228 3.18 -10.78 0.58
N TRP A 229 4.48 -10.98 0.74
CA TRP A 229 5.20 -10.58 1.95
C TRP A 229 5.24 -9.05 2.11
N LEU A 230 5.49 -8.32 1.03
CA LEU A 230 5.50 -6.86 1.02
C LEU A 230 4.14 -6.30 1.44
N LEU A 231 3.03 -6.86 0.96
CA LEU A 231 1.68 -6.43 1.35
C LEU A 231 1.42 -6.68 2.84
N ALA A 232 1.85 -7.83 3.37
CA ALA A 232 1.77 -8.10 4.81
C ALA A 232 2.57 -7.10 5.65
N VAL A 233 3.79 -6.77 5.21
CA VAL A 233 4.64 -5.76 5.86
C VAL A 233 4.01 -4.37 5.78
N VAL A 234 3.46 -3.99 4.63
CA VAL A 234 2.79 -2.70 4.44
C VAL A 234 1.63 -2.52 5.42
N TRP A 235 0.78 -3.54 5.60
CA TRP A 235 -0.32 -3.47 6.57
C TRP A 235 0.18 -3.32 8.00
N SER A 236 1.20 -4.10 8.39
CA SER A 236 1.74 -4.07 9.75
C SER A 236 2.44 -2.75 10.07
N ILE A 237 3.22 -2.19 9.13
CA ILE A 237 4.05 -1.01 9.36
C ILE A 237 3.25 0.30 9.22
N SER A 238 2.32 0.38 8.26
CA SER A 238 1.68 1.64 7.89
C SER A 238 0.89 2.27 9.03
N ILE A 239 0.02 1.49 9.69
CA ILE A 239 -0.80 1.99 10.81
C ILE A 239 0.03 2.06 12.09
N SER A 240 0.80 1.02 12.40
CA SER A 240 1.43 0.89 13.71
C SER A 240 2.62 1.83 13.91
N TRP A 241 3.34 2.17 12.84
CA TRP A 241 4.59 2.95 12.94
C TRP A 241 4.54 4.26 12.18
N VAL A 242 4.17 4.25 10.90
CA VAL A 242 4.27 5.44 10.04
C VAL A 242 3.28 6.52 10.46
N LEU A 243 2.04 6.12 10.76
CA LEU A 243 0.97 7.06 11.11
C LEU A 243 1.21 7.77 12.47
N PRO A 244 1.51 7.09 13.60
CA PRO A 244 1.81 7.77 14.85
C PRO A 244 3.05 8.66 14.75
N LEU A 245 4.09 8.21 14.02
CA LEU A 245 5.28 9.01 13.78
C LEU A 245 4.96 10.30 13.04
N GLY A 246 4.12 10.24 12.01
CA GLY A 246 3.62 11.41 11.30
C GLY A 246 2.88 12.37 12.23
N ILE A 247 2.07 11.87 13.16
CA ILE A 247 1.36 12.70 14.14
C ILE A 247 2.32 13.37 15.12
N ILE A 248 3.26 12.62 15.67
CA ILE A 248 4.26 13.14 16.63
C ILE A 248 5.10 14.24 15.97
N LEU A 249 5.56 14.03 14.74
CA LEU A 249 6.36 15.02 14.01
C LEU A 249 5.58 16.29 13.65
N ARG A 250 4.24 16.23 13.66
CA ARG A 250 3.41 17.41 13.44
C ARG A 250 3.42 18.36 14.65
N LEU A 251 3.74 17.84 15.84
CA LEU A 251 3.80 18.61 17.09
C LEU A 251 4.99 19.56 17.15
N PHE A 252 6.04 19.29 16.38
CA PHE A 252 7.22 20.16 16.33
C PHE A 252 7.14 21.06 15.08
N PRO A 253 7.14 22.40 15.25
CA PRO A 253 7.08 23.36 14.14
C PRO A 253 8.12 23.11 13.03
N PRO A 254 9.42 22.84 13.34
CA PRO A 254 10.41 22.65 12.28
C PRO A 254 10.24 21.34 11.50
N THR A 255 9.55 20.32 12.04
CA THR A 255 9.37 19.02 11.36
C THR A 255 8.00 18.88 10.69
N ARG A 256 7.20 19.94 10.67
CA ARG A 256 5.83 19.90 10.13
C ARG A 256 5.79 19.48 8.66
N GLY A 257 6.71 19.96 7.83
CA GLY A 257 6.78 19.55 6.43
C GLY A 257 7.08 18.05 6.25
N ALA A 258 7.90 17.46 7.13
CA ALA A 258 8.16 16.02 7.13
C ALA A 258 6.94 15.22 7.61
N SER A 259 6.19 15.77 8.58
CA SER A 259 4.94 15.17 9.08
C SER A 259 3.89 15.02 7.99
N ASP A 260 3.72 16.04 7.13
CA ASP A 260 2.78 16.01 6.01
C ASP A 260 3.13 14.88 5.03
N TYR A 261 4.42 14.70 4.73
CA TYR A 261 4.88 13.63 3.86
C TYR A 261 4.69 12.24 4.47
N LEU A 262 4.97 12.07 5.76
CA LEU A 262 4.76 10.78 6.45
C LEU A 262 3.28 10.42 6.57
N LEU A 263 2.41 11.39 6.85
CA LEU A 263 0.96 11.16 6.85
C LEU A 263 0.44 10.79 5.45
N ALA A 264 0.93 11.47 4.41
CA ALA A 264 0.62 11.11 3.03
C ALA A 264 1.13 9.70 2.67
N MET A 265 2.32 9.33 3.13
CA MET A 265 2.89 8.00 2.96
C MET A 265 2.05 6.93 3.65
N ALA A 266 1.68 7.12 4.92
CA ALA A 266 0.80 6.19 5.65
C ALA A 266 -0.54 6.00 4.93
N PHE A 267 -1.12 7.09 4.42
CA PHE A 267 -2.35 7.02 3.62
C PHE A 267 -2.14 6.22 2.32
N GLY A 268 -1.07 6.49 1.59
CA GLY A 268 -0.75 5.76 0.35
C GLY A 268 -0.51 4.28 0.58
N LEU A 269 0.22 3.93 1.65
CA LEU A 269 0.55 2.56 2.00
C LEU A 269 -0.70 1.79 2.43
N TYR A 270 -1.57 2.42 3.22
CA TYR A 270 -2.76 1.76 3.74
C TYR A 270 -3.93 1.67 2.74
N ILE A 271 -4.17 2.72 1.95
CA ILE A 271 -5.31 2.77 1.03
C ILE A 271 -4.89 2.47 -0.41
N VAL A 272 -3.92 3.21 -0.95
CA VAL A 272 -3.66 3.23 -2.40
C VAL A 272 -3.07 1.90 -2.86
N ILE A 273 -2.10 1.33 -2.14
CA ILE A 273 -1.49 0.05 -2.51
C ILE A 273 -2.52 -1.09 -2.48
N PRO A 274 -3.21 -1.39 -1.35
CA PRO A 274 -4.19 -2.48 -1.32
C PRO A 274 -5.32 -2.29 -2.33
N LEU A 275 -5.81 -1.06 -2.51
CA LEU A 275 -6.86 -0.78 -3.48
C LEU A 275 -6.42 -1.09 -4.91
N THR A 276 -5.18 -0.76 -5.28
CA THR A 276 -4.64 -1.07 -6.61
C THR A 276 -4.59 -2.58 -6.86
N TYR A 277 -4.17 -3.35 -5.86
CA TYR A 277 -4.14 -4.81 -5.94
C TYR A 277 -5.55 -5.43 -6.00
N VAL A 278 -6.49 -4.89 -5.24
CA VAL A 278 -7.90 -5.31 -5.27
C VAL A 278 -8.54 -5.05 -6.63
N ILE A 279 -8.32 -3.86 -7.22
CA ILE A 279 -8.86 -3.52 -8.54
C ILE A 279 -8.30 -4.50 -9.57
N ASN A 280 -6.99 -4.73 -9.54
CA ASN A 280 -6.35 -5.69 -10.44
C ASN A 280 -6.94 -7.10 -10.26
N ALA A 281 -7.01 -7.61 -9.03
CA ALA A 281 -7.62 -8.90 -8.73
C ALA A 281 -9.07 -8.98 -9.24
N SER A 282 -9.83 -7.90 -9.10
CA SER A 282 -11.24 -7.83 -9.56
C SER A 282 -11.34 -7.86 -11.08
N VAL A 283 -10.55 -7.05 -11.80
CA VAL A 283 -10.50 -7.03 -13.26
C VAL A 283 -10.08 -8.39 -13.82
N MET A 284 -9.13 -9.03 -13.17
CA MET A 284 -8.66 -10.36 -13.57
C MET A 284 -9.65 -11.47 -13.24
N SER A 285 -10.39 -11.37 -12.14
CA SER A 285 -11.41 -12.35 -11.76
C SER A 285 -12.71 -12.24 -12.56
N GLY A 286 -13.07 -11.04 -13.03
CA GLY A 286 -14.26 -10.80 -13.84
C GLY A 286 -14.10 -11.24 -15.30
N ASN A 287 -12.87 -11.49 -15.73
CA ASN A 287 -12.55 -11.94 -17.07
C ASN A 287 -12.75 -13.46 -17.19
N THR A 288 -13.89 -13.85 -17.78
CA THR A 288 -14.23 -15.23 -18.20
C THR A 288 -13.25 -15.87 -19.17
N PHE A 289 -12.18 -15.17 -19.57
CA PHE A 289 -11.07 -15.72 -20.35
C PHE A 289 -10.42 -16.96 -19.74
N MET A 290 -10.59 -17.20 -18.42
CA MET A 290 -10.17 -18.45 -17.78
C MET A 290 -11.27 -19.49 -17.58
N SER A 291 -12.56 -19.14 -17.70
CA SER A 291 -13.67 -20.10 -17.57
C SER A 291 -14.07 -20.73 -18.89
N SER A 292 -13.83 -20.06 -20.01
CA SER A 292 -13.72 -20.74 -21.28
C SER A 292 -12.28 -21.21 -21.39
N GLU A 293 -12.02 -22.46 -20.97
CA GLU A 293 -11.02 -23.26 -21.67
C GLU A 293 -11.21 -22.95 -23.16
N PRO A 294 -10.15 -22.55 -23.91
CA PRO A 294 -10.31 -22.31 -25.32
C PRO A 294 -10.96 -23.57 -25.88
N THR A 295 -12.24 -23.45 -26.27
CA THR A 295 -12.97 -24.55 -26.89
C THR A 295 -12.03 -24.98 -27.98
N PRO A 296 -11.47 -26.21 -27.89
CA PRO A 296 -10.34 -26.60 -28.71
C PRO A 296 -10.76 -26.24 -30.11
N ILE A 297 -10.04 -25.29 -30.72
CA ILE A 297 -10.44 -24.75 -32.01
C ILE A 297 -10.61 -25.99 -32.86
N THR A 298 -11.87 -26.30 -33.19
CA THR A 298 -12.24 -27.32 -34.14
C THR A 298 -11.82 -26.73 -35.47
N THR A 299 -10.51 -26.61 -35.64
CA THR A 299 -9.87 -26.31 -36.88
C THR A 299 -10.43 -27.38 -37.81
N PRO A 300 -11.09 -26.98 -38.90
CA PRO A 300 -11.67 -27.94 -39.84
C PRO A 300 -10.56 -28.92 -40.17
N ALA A 301 -10.80 -30.19 -39.85
CA ALA A 301 -9.80 -31.25 -39.80
C ALA A 301 -8.84 -31.14 -40.99
N VAL A 302 -7.73 -30.44 -40.80
CA VAL A 302 -6.62 -30.55 -41.73
C VAL A 302 -6.13 -31.96 -41.46
N PRO A 303 -6.15 -32.86 -42.45
CA PRO A 303 -5.64 -34.20 -42.28
C PRO A 303 -4.11 -34.09 -42.19
N ILE A 304 -3.64 -33.67 -41.01
CA ILE A 304 -2.26 -33.84 -40.58
C ILE A 304 -2.15 -35.35 -40.39
N ALA A 305 -1.79 -36.02 -41.48
CA ALA A 305 -1.50 -37.44 -41.48
C ALA A 305 -0.50 -37.73 -40.37
N SER A 306 -1.00 -38.29 -39.25
CA SER A 306 -0.31 -39.15 -38.30
C SER A 306 1.18 -38.88 -38.02
N ILE A 307 1.60 -37.61 -37.96
CA ILE A 307 2.86 -37.24 -37.29
C ILE A 307 2.59 -37.38 -35.80
N GLY A 308 2.76 -38.61 -35.31
CA GLY A 308 2.80 -39.00 -33.90
C GLY A 308 1.82 -38.26 -33.00
N THR A 309 0.60 -38.78 -32.88
CA THR A 309 -0.35 -38.47 -31.80
C THR A 309 0.27 -38.84 -30.44
N SER A 310 1.21 -38.05 -29.97
CA SER A 310 1.56 -38.02 -28.56
C SER A 310 0.58 -37.08 -27.89
N PRO A 311 -0.14 -37.55 -26.87
CA PRO A 311 -1.00 -36.69 -26.09
C PRO A 311 -0.15 -35.63 -25.39
N ASN A 312 -0.56 -34.38 -25.54
CA ASN A 312 -0.21 -33.19 -24.75
C ASN A 312 1.22 -32.64 -24.75
N PRO A 313 1.59 -31.79 -25.73
CA PRO A 313 2.75 -30.91 -25.61
C PRO A 313 2.43 -29.40 -25.69
N LEU A 314 1.17 -28.98 -25.72
CA LEU A 314 0.86 -27.56 -25.62
C LEU A 314 1.03 -27.14 -24.17
N VAL A 315 2.24 -26.63 -23.87
CA VAL A 315 2.45 -25.72 -22.75
C VAL A 315 1.31 -24.73 -22.78
N ASP A 316 0.58 -24.59 -21.67
CA ASP A 316 -0.49 -23.60 -21.56
C ASP A 316 0.15 -22.21 -21.48
N PHE A 317 0.58 -21.72 -22.65
CA PHE A 317 1.14 -20.39 -22.84
C PHE A 317 0.15 -19.31 -22.41
N GLY A 318 -1.16 -19.61 -22.39
CA GLY A 318 -2.19 -18.72 -21.88
C GLY A 318 -2.00 -18.45 -20.39
N ARG A 319 -1.83 -19.49 -19.57
CA ARG A 319 -1.55 -19.33 -18.13
C ARG A 319 -0.20 -18.65 -17.88
N LEU A 320 0.82 -18.96 -18.68
CA LEU A 320 2.14 -18.33 -18.54
C LEU A 320 2.08 -16.82 -18.85
N ALA A 321 1.39 -16.47 -19.94
CA ALA A 321 1.15 -15.08 -20.34
C ALA A 321 0.27 -14.32 -19.35
N TYR A 322 -0.51 -15.02 -18.52
CA TYR A 322 -1.29 -14.44 -17.45
C TYR A 322 -0.45 -14.17 -16.19
N ILE A 323 0.40 -15.11 -15.77
CA ILE A 323 1.23 -14.97 -14.55
C ILE A 323 2.31 -13.90 -14.72
N TYR A 324 2.94 -13.82 -15.89
CA TYR A 324 4.13 -12.96 -16.07
C TYR A 324 3.85 -11.46 -15.89
N PRO A 325 2.81 -10.86 -16.52
CA PRO A 325 2.45 -9.46 -16.26
C PRO A 325 2.12 -9.23 -14.79
N GLN A 326 1.41 -10.16 -14.14
CA GLN A 326 1.05 -10.10 -12.72
C GLN A 326 2.27 -10.05 -11.81
N ALA A 327 3.28 -10.84 -12.13
CA ALA A 327 4.51 -10.88 -11.36
C ALA A 327 5.40 -9.65 -11.55
N VAL A 328 5.49 -9.07 -12.75
CA VAL A 328 6.50 -8.05 -13.07
C VAL A 328 5.91 -6.65 -13.24
N PHE A 329 4.81 -6.55 -13.96
CA PHE A 329 4.27 -5.26 -14.40
C PHE A 329 3.44 -4.56 -13.33
N PHE A 330 2.59 -5.32 -12.63
CA PHE A 330 1.69 -4.74 -11.64
C PHE A 330 2.38 -4.11 -10.42
N PRO A 331 3.44 -4.70 -9.84
CA PRO A 331 4.18 -4.04 -8.76
C PRO A 331 4.72 -2.69 -9.19
N ASN A 332 5.26 -2.60 -10.40
CA ASN A 332 5.82 -1.36 -10.94
C ASN A 332 4.74 -0.29 -11.10
N ILE A 333 3.57 -0.65 -11.65
CA ILE A 333 2.43 0.27 -11.73
C ILE A 333 1.97 0.71 -10.34
N SER A 334 1.84 -0.23 -9.40
CA SER A 334 1.38 0.06 -8.04
C SER A 334 2.31 1.05 -7.34
N ILE A 335 3.63 0.88 -7.50
CA ILE A 335 4.64 1.82 -6.96
C ILE A 335 4.50 3.21 -7.59
N ILE A 336 4.30 3.30 -8.91
CA ILE A 336 4.14 4.59 -9.59
C ILE A 336 2.88 5.31 -9.10
N ILE A 337 1.75 4.60 -9.02
CA ILE A 337 0.48 5.15 -8.53
C ILE A 337 0.63 5.60 -7.07
N PHE A 338 1.30 4.79 -6.25
CA PHE A 338 1.59 5.12 -4.86
C PHE A 338 2.41 6.42 -4.74
N ILE A 339 3.54 6.54 -5.45
CA ILE A 339 4.39 7.74 -5.40
C ILE A 339 3.60 8.97 -5.87
N ALA A 340 2.83 8.84 -6.95
CA ALA A 340 1.99 9.93 -7.45
C ALA A 340 0.94 10.37 -6.41
N ALA A 341 0.25 9.40 -5.78
CA ALA A 341 -0.75 9.66 -4.75
C ALA A 341 -0.14 10.30 -3.49
N VAL A 342 1.00 9.80 -3.02
CA VAL A 342 1.72 10.37 -1.86
C VAL A 342 2.13 11.81 -2.15
N ASN A 343 2.69 12.09 -3.33
CA ASN A 343 3.09 13.45 -3.70
C ASN A 343 1.90 14.40 -3.83
N ALA A 344 0.80 13.95 -4.43
CA ALA A 344 -0.43 14.73 -4.54
C ALA A 344 -1.02 15.04 -3.15
N MET A 345 -1.08 14.02 -2.28
CA MET A 345 -1.60 14.16 -0.93
C MET A 345 -0.71 15.08 -0.09
N ALA A 346 0.62 14.90 -0.11
CA ALA A 346 1.55 15.76 0.62
C ALA A 346 1.39 17.24 0.22
N ARG A 347 1.21 17.54 -1.08
CA ARG A 347 0.94 18.91 -1.55
C ARG A 347 -0.42 19.43 -1.09
N ALA A 348 -1.44 18.58 -1.08
CA ALA A 348 -2.76 18.94 -0.57
C ALA A 348 -2.71 19.29 0.93
N LEU A 349 -1.93 18.54 1.71
CA LEU A 349 -1.71 18.79 3.14
C LEU A 349 -0.97 20.12 3.38
N GLN A 350 0.08 20.38 2.60
CA GLN A 350 0.81 21.64 2.66
C GLN A 350 -0.04 22.84 2.23
N ALA A 351 -0.89 22.67 1.21
CA ALA A 351 -1.82 23.73 0.80
C ALA A 351 -2.86 24.00 1.90
N ALA A 352 -3.38 22.94 2.53
CA ALA A 352 -4.33 23.07 3.63
C ALA A 352 -3.71 23.79 4.85
N SER A 353 -2.45 23.50 5.18
CA SER A 353 -1.76 24.21 6.26
C SER A 353 -1.47 25.68 5.90
N GLY A 354 -1.05 25.98 4.67
CA GLY A 354 -0.81 27.36 4.23
C GLY A 354 -2.07 28.23 4.19
N VAL A 355 -3.23 27.68 3.81
CA VAL A 355 -4.51 28.42 3.87
C VAL A 355 -4.85 28.81 5.30
N MET A 356 -4.54 27.94 6.27
CA MET A 356 -4.80 28.20 7.69
C MET A 356 -3.88 29.30 8.24
N GLU A 357 -2.61 29.33 7.84
CA GLU A 357 -1.67 30.41 8.21
C GLU A 357 -2.11 31.78 7.66
N ASN A 358 -2.65 31.80 6.44
CA ASN A 358 -3.21 33.04 5.90
C ASN A 358 -4.44 33.50 6.70
N TYR A 359 -5.29 32.58 7.15
CA TYR A 359 -6.46 32.92 7.98
C TYR A 359 -6.07 33.46 9.36
N SER A 360 -5.05 32.91 10.03
CA SER A 360 -4.58 33.43 11.31
C SER A 360 -4.01 34.84 11.17
N SER A 361 -3.17 35.07 10.16
CA SER A 361 -2.62 36.41 9.87
C SER A 361 -3.69 37.45 9.51
N PHE A 362 -4.77 37.00 8.86
CA PHE A 362 -5.92 37.85 8.57
C PHE A 362 -6.65 38.22 9.86
N MET A 363 -6.96 37.25 10.73
CA MET A 363 -7.65 37.52 12.00
C MET A 363 -6.86 38.46 12.91
N GLU A 364 -5.52 38.37 12.92
CA GLU A 364 -4.66 39.27 13.69
C GLU A 364 -4.74 40.73 13.19
N ARG A 365 -4.89 40.96 11.87
CA ARG A 365 -5.05 42.32 11.33
C ARG A 365 -6.38 42.97 11.70
N TYR A 366 -7.38 42.18 12.09
CA TYR A 366 -8.72 42.68 12.44
C TYR A 366 -8.94 42.85 13.94
N SER A 367 -8.12 42.25 14.80
CA SER A 367 -8.15 42.44 16.25
C SER A 367 -7.33 43.64 16.68
#